data_AF-A0ABD1R4W2-F1
#
_entry.id   AF-A0ABD1R4W2-F1
#
_cell.length_a   1.000
_cell.length_b   1.000
_cell.length_c   1.000
_cell.angle_alpha   90.00
_cell.angle_beta   90.00
_cell.angle_gamma   90.00
#
_symmetry.space_group_name_H-M   'P 1'
#
loop_
_entity.id
_entity.type
_entity.pdbx_description
1 polymer ?
#
loop_
_entity_poly.entity_id
_entity_poly.type
_entity_poly.pdbx_seq_one_letter_code
_entity_poly.pdbx_strand_id
1 'polypeptide(L)'
;MAYDVLKEKGLIIIPYLRKAWADLCKAYLQEAKWYFNGYKPTMEEYMNNACISISTPVMLSHAFFAVTDPSREGSRSDELKRGDVPKSIQCYMNETGTCEDEACKHIRSLIRETWKKMNKVRDANCPFSQTFIEIAVNLARMGQYMYQYGDGHGIQNRETKERILALLFEPIPLA
;
A
#
# COMPACT_ATOMS: atom_id res chain seq x y z
N MET A 1 -1.70 10.45 -16.83
CA MET A 1 -0.34 10.39 -16.24
C MET A 1 0.76 10.10 -17.25
N ALA A 2 0.80 8.94 -17.92
CA ALA A 2 1.98 8.55 -18.73
C ALA A 2 2.27 9.52 -19.90
N TYR A 3 1.23 10.05 -20.55
CA TYR A 3 1.35 11.09 -21.57
C TYR A 3 1.82 12.43 -20.97
N ASP A 4 1.30 12.80 -19.80
CA ASP A 4 1.60 14.07 -19.14
C ASP A 4 3.06 14.10 -18.67
N VAL A 5 3.55 13.01 -18.06
CA VAL A 5 4.96 12.85 -17.69
C VAL A 5 5.88 12.84 -18.91
N LEU A 6 5.46 12.29 -20.05
CA LEU A 6 6.23 12.40 -21.29
C LEU A 6 6.28 13.86 -21.79
N LYS A 7 5.16 14.58 -21.73
CA LYS A 7 5.04 15.97 -22.20
C LYS A 7 5.79 16.96 -21.30
N GLU A 8 5.73 16.78 -19.98
CA GLU A 8 6.28 17.70 -18.99
C GLU A 8 7.75 17.40 -18.66
N LYS A 9 8.13 16.10 -18.64
CA LYS A 9 9.44 15.64 -18.15
C LYS A 9 10.27 14.88 -19.19
N GLY A 10 9.74 14.62 -20.38
CA GLY A 10 10.43 13.87 -21.44
C GLY A 10 10.62 12.37 -21.14
N LEU A 11 10.03 11.83 -20.06
CA LEU A 11 10.27 10.46 -19.60
C LEU A 11 9.23 9.46 -20.15
N ILE A 12 9.71 8.39 -20.80
CA ILE A 12 8.87 7.29 -21.27
C ILE A 12 8.63 6.30 -20.11
N ILE A 13 7.62 6.57 -19.28
CA ILE A 13 7.35 5.78 -18.06
C ILE A 13 6.44 4.55 -18.27
N ILE A 14 5.90 4.37 -19.49
CA ILE A 14 4.94 3.28 -19.82
C ILE A 14 5.46 1.88 -19.44
N PRO A 15 6.74 1.50 -19.69
CA PRO A 15 7.24 0.18 -19.30
C PRO A 15 7.15 -0.09 -17.79
N TYR A 16 7.46 0.91 -16.97
CA TYR A 16 7.45 0.84 -15.50
C TYR A 16 6.02 0.74 -14.96
N LEU A 17 5.12 1.61 -15.43
CA LEU A 17 3.71 1.55 -15.03
C LEU A 17 3.07 0.23 -15.46
N ARG A 18 3.36 -0.26 -16.67
CA ARG A 18 2.91 -1.58 -17.14
C ARG A 18 3.44 -2.71 -16.26
N LYS A 19 4.69 -2.65 -15.80
CA LYS A 19 5.23 -3.63 -14.84
C LYS A 19 4.46 -3.58 -13.52
N ALA A 20 4.29 -2.39 -12.93
CA ALA A 20 3.62 -2.22 -11.64
C ALA A 20 2.16 -2.71 -11.67
N TRP A 21 1.40 -2.36 -12.72
CA TRP A 21 0.05 -2.90 -12.94
C TRP A 21 0.05 -4.41 -13.19
N ALA A 22 0.99 -4.94 -13.98
CA ALA A 22 1.08 -6.38 -14.22
C ALA A 22 1.46 -7.17 -12.95
N ASP A 23 2.27 -6.60 -12.06
CA ASP A 23 2.62 -7.21 -10.78
C ASP A 23 1.42 -7.18 -9.81
N LEU A 24 0.65 -6.09 -9.78
CA LEU A 24 -0.65 -6.03 -9.07
C LEU A 24 -1.67 -7.06 -9.62
N CYS A 25 -1.81 -7.18 -10.93
CA CYS A 25 -2.71 -8.18 -11.52
C CYS A 25 -2.23 -9.62 -11.27
N LYS A 26 -0.91 -9.88 -11.17
CA LYS A 26 -0.38 -11.20 -10.78
C LYS A 26 -0.68 -11.51 -9.31
N ALA A 27 -0.55 -10.50 -8.44
CA ALA A 27 -0.93 -10.56 -7.04
C ALA A 27 -2.42 -10.94 -6.94
N TYR A 28 -3.33 -10.14 -7.50
CA TYR A 28 -4.76 -10.46 -7.53
C TYR A 28 -5.11 -11.79 -8.22
N LEU A 29 -4.36 -12.22 -9.24
CA LEU A 29 -4.65 -13.49 -9.94
C LEU A 29 -4.34 -14.69 -9.06
N GLN A 30 -3.20 -14.71 -8.40
CA GLN A 30 -2.95 -15.75 -7.42
C GLN A 30 -3.87 -15.52 -6.19
N GLU A 31 -4.25 -14.26 -5.90
CA GLU A 31 -5.39 -13.87 -5.02
C GLU A 31 -6.80 -14.32 -5.51
N ALA A 32 -6.88 -15.13 -6.57
CA ALA A 32 -8.05 -15.94 -6.87
C ALA A 32 -7.76 -17.44 -6.68
N LYS A 33 -6.52 -17.88 -6.91
CA LYS A 33 -6.12 -19.29 -6.88
C LYS A 33 -6.12 -19.89 -5.49
N TRP A 34 -5.52 -19.26 -4.48
CA TRP A 34 -5.56 -19.87 -3.14
C TRP A 34 -7.03 -19.96 -2.65
N TYR A 35 -7.89 -18.97 -2.96
CA TYR A 35 -9.35 -19.01 -2.69
C TYR A 35 -10.07 -20.16 -3.40
N PHE A 36 -10.01 -20.24 -4.74
CA PHE A 36 -10.74 -21.25 -5.51
C PHE A 36 -10.30 -22.69 -5.21
N ASN A 37 -9.07 -22.89 -4.72
CA ASN A 37 -8.56 -24.20 -4.31
C ASN A 37 -8.72 -24.48 -2.81
N GLY A 38 -9.30 -23.55 -2.03
CA GLY A 38 -9.43 -23.68 -0.57
C GLY A 38 -8.09 -23.74 0.19
N TYR A 39 -7.00 -23.26 -0.43
CA TYR A 39 -5.65 -23.30 0.14
C TYR A 39 -5.48 -22.28 1.26
N LYS A 40 -4.66 -22.65 2.26
CA LYS A 40 -4.26 -21.79 3.37
C LYS A 40 -2.72 -21.77 3.46
N PRO A 41 -2.05 -20.68 3.05
CA PRO A 41 -0.62 -20.43 3.13
C PRO A 41 -0.23 -20.09 4.57
N THR A 42 1.07 -19.91 4.76
CA THR A 42 1.63 -19.29 5.96
C THR A 42 1.34 -17.79 6.03
N MET A 43 1.44 -17.18 7.22
CA MET A 43 1.33 -15.72 7.37
C MET A 43 2.44 -15.00 6.61
N GLU A 44 3.66 -15.55 6.59
CA GLU A 44 4.78 -14.99 5.84
C GLU A 44 4.51 -15.00 4.33
N GLU A 45 4.05 -16.13 3.78
CA GLU A 45 3.71 -16.28 2.37
C GLU A 45 2.57 -15.32 1.97
N TYR A 46 1.53 -15.17 2.79
CA TYR A 46 0.50 -14.15 2.56
C TYR A 46 1.09 -12.74 2.59
N MET A 47 1.78 -12.36 3.67
CA MET A 47 2.26 -10.98 3.85
C MET A 47 3.18 -10.52 2.71
N ASN A 48 4.01 -11.44 2.17
CA ASN A 48 4.86 -11.16 1.02
C ASN A 48 4.08 -10.73 -0.22
N ASN A 49 2.89 -11.29 -0.48
CA ASN A 49 2.06 -10.84 -1.59
C ASN A 49 1.05 -9.76 -1.21
N ALA A 50 0.51 -9.76 0.00
CA ALA A 50 -0.38 -8.72 0.51
C ALA A 50 0.24 -7.32 0.36
N CYS A 51 1.56 -7.21 0.52
CA CYS A 51 2.33 -5.97 0.27
C CYS A 51 2.23 -5.45 -1.18
N ILE A 52 1.86 -6.31 -2.14
CA ILE A 52 1.62 -5.98 -3.56
C ILE A 52 0.13 -5.83 -3.84
N SER A 53 -0.73 -6.77 -3.41
CA SER A 53 -2.18 -6.74 -3.67
C SER A 53 -2.88 -5.52 -3.04
N ILE A 54 -2.38 -5.00 -1.91
CA ILE A 54 -2.85 -3.74 -1.31
C ILE A 54 -2.64 -2.49 -2.21
N SER A 55 -2.10 -2.63 -3.42
CA SER A 55 -1.92 -1.58 -4.42
C SER A 55 -0.95 -0.44 -4.05
N THR A 56 -0.46 -0.37 -2.81
CA THR A 56 0.55 0.63 -2.37
C THR A 56 1.74 0.75 -3.34
N PRO A 57 2.35 -0.34 -3.87
CA PRO A 57 3.45 -0.20 -4.83
C PRO A 57 3.05 0.43 -6.17
N VAL A 58 1.83 0.19 -6.67
CA VAL A 58 1.36 0.83 -7.92
C VAL A 58 1.04 2.31 -7.67
N MET A 59 0.39 2.63 -6.55
CA MET A 59 0.11 4.03 -6.16
C MET A 59 1.40 4.83 -5.97
N LEU A 60 2.41 4.24 -5.32
CA LEU A 60 3.73 4.85 -5.17
C LEU A 60 4.47 4.98 -6.50
N SER A 61 4.37 4.00 -7.41
CA SER A 61 4.97 4.12 -8.74
C SER A 61 4.40 5.32 -9.52
N HIS A 62 3.09 5.53 -9.45
CA HIS A 62 2.42 6.71 -10.02
C HIS A 62 2.87 8.00 -9.33
N ALA A 63 2.88 8.04 -7.99
CA ALA A 63 3.32 9.21 -7.22
C ALA A 63 4.77 9.59 -7.50
N PHE A 64 5.68 8.61 -7.61
CA PHE A 64 7.10 8.83 -7.90
C PHE A 64 7.29 9.59 -9.23
N PHE A 65 6.69 9.12 -10.32
CA PHE A 65 6.83 9.81 -11.62
C PHE A 65 6.11 11.16 -11.65
N ALA A 66 5.05 11.34 -10.84
CA ALA A 66 4.40 12.65 -10.68
C ALA A 66 5.29 13.66 -9.93
N VAL A 67 5.97 13.29 -8.84
CA VAL A 67 6.69 14.24 -7.97
C VAL A 67 8.21 14.30 -8.12
N THR A 68 8.83 13.34 -8.82
CA THR A 68 10.28 13.33 -9.06
C THR A 68 10.62 14.05 -10.36
N ASP A 69 11.61 14.96 -10.34
CA ASP A 69 12.13 15.62 -11.54
C ASP A 69 13.31 14.85 -12.15
N PRO A 70 13.51 14.88 -13.48
CA PRO A 70 14.53 14.08 -14.18
C PRO A 70 15.99 14.40 -13.82
N SER A 71 16.26 15.49 -13.11
CA SER A 71 17.61 15.98 -12.82
C SER A 71 18.28 15.33 -11.59
N ARG A 72 17.74 14.20 -11.08
CA ARG A 72 18.22 13.48 -9.88
C ARG A 72 18.25 11.96 -10.11
N GLU A 73 19.30 11.51 -10.81
CA GLU A 73 19.62 10.11 -11.18
C GLU A 73 18.58 9.39 -12.09
N GLY A 74 18.97 8.59 -13.09
CA GLY A 74 20.09 7.64 -13.10
C GLY A 74 19.55 6.21 -12.92
N SER A 75 18.98 5.62 -13.98
CA SER A 75 18.22 4.34 -13.95
C SER A 75 19.04 3.07 -13.67
N ARG A 76 18.59 2.24 -12.71
CA ARG A 76 18.86 0.78 -12.50
C ARG A 76 17.97 0.26 -11.33
N SER A 77 17.55 -1.02 -11.16
CA SER A 77 17.55 -2.27 -11.96
C SER A 77 16.48 -3.26 -11.41
N ASP A 78 16.13 -4.30 -12.18
CA ASP A 78 15.04 -5.32 -12.15
C ASP A 78 14.66 -6.20 -10.90
N GLU A 79 13.73 -7.17 -11.14
CA GLU A 79 13.27 -8.38 -10.37
C GLU A 79 12.00 -8.28 -9.45
N LEU A 80 11.29 -9.35 -9.00
CA LEU A 80 10.72 -10.55 -9.69
C LEU A 80 9.55 -11.26 -8.89
N LYS A 81 8.37 -11.50 -9.51
CA LYS A 81 7.31 -12.58 -9.33
C LYS A 81 6.66 -13.05 -7.96
N ARG A 82 5.29 -13.07 -7.95
CA ARG A 82 4.27 -14.09 -7.46
C ARG A 82 3.77 -14.18 -5.97
N GLY A 83 2.44 -14.34 -5.76
CA GLY A 83 1.71 -14.87 -4.54
C GLY A 83 0.20 -14.47 -4.41
N ASP A 84 -0.60 -15.01 -3.45
CA ASP A 84 -1.86 -14.51 -2.73
C ASP A 84 -3.14 -15.41 -2.51
N VAL A 85 -4.01 -15.02 -1.54
CA VAL A 85 -5.20 -15.52 -0.73
C VAL A 85 -5.00 -16.49 0.44
N PRO A 86 -4.97 -16.08 1.72
CA PRO A 86 -6.03 -15.32 2.36
C PRO A 86 -5.52 -14.40 3.49
N LYS A 87 -6.43 -13.72 4.17
CA LYS A 87 -6.09 -12.55 4.99
C LYS A 87 -5.27 -12.90 6.24
N SER A 88 -4.34 -12.00 6.59
CA SER A 88 -3.29 -12.18 7.61
C SER A 88 -3.75 -12.65 8.99
N ILE A 89 -4.93 -12.19 9.47
CA ILE A 89 -5.52 -12.67 10.74
C ILE A 89 -5.80 -14.18 10.65
N GLN A 90 -6.44 -14.61 9.56
CA GLN A 90 -6.84 -16.01 9.36
C GLN A 90 -5.65 -16.92 9.10
N CYS A 91 -4.59 -16.45 8.43
CA CYS A 91 -3.32 -17.17 8.35
C CYS A 91 -2.74 -17.44 9.74
N TYR A 92 -2.53 -16.38 10.53
CA TYR A 92 -1.89 -16.49 11.84
C TYR A 92 -2.66 -17.39 12.80
N MET A 93 -3.99 -17.26 12.86
CA MET A 93 -4.86 -18.13 13.66
C MET A 93 -4.74 -19.61 13.22
N ASN A 94 -4.67 -19.87 11.91
CA ASN A 94 -4.63 -21.22 11.36
C ASN A 94 -3.25 -21.90 11.52
N GLU A 95 -2.16 -21.13 11.57
CA GLU A 95 -0.80 -21.63 11.86
C GLU A 95 -0.58 -21.90 13.35
N THR A 96 -1.05 -21.00 14.21
CA THR A 96 -0.70 -21.00 15.65
C THR A 96 -1.78 -21.58 16.54
N GLY A 97 -2.99 -21.84 16.00
CA GLY A 97 -4.16 -22.25 16.78
C GLY A 97 -4.71 -21.16 17.71
N THR A 98 -4.26 -19.91 17.57
CA THR A 98 -4.62 -18.80 18.46
C THR A 98 -6.00 -18.22 18.15
N CYS A 99 -6.60 -17.54 19.13
CA CYS A 99 -7.84 -16.80 18.94
C CYS A 99 -7.60 -15.47 18.20
N GLU A 100 -8.68 -14.90 17.66
CA GLU A 100 -8.66 -13.68 16.84
C GLU A 100 -8.05 -12.46 17.57
N ASP A 101 -8.23 -12.36 18.89
CA ASP A 101 -7.64 -11.31 19.72
C ASP A 101 -6.10 -11.35 19.74
N GLU A 102 -5.51 -12.55 19.86
CA GLU A 102 -4.05 -12.70 19.83
C GLU A 102 -3.48 -12.47 18.43
N ALA A 103 -4.19 -12.91 17.39
CA ALA A 103 -3.86 -12.58 16.00
C ALA A 103 -3.91 -11.05 15.74
N CYS A 104 -4.92 -10.37 16.27
CA CYS A 104 -5.03 -8.91 16.21
C CYS A 104 -3.89 -8.20 16.96
N LYS A 105 -3.50 -8.69 18.15
CA LYS A 105 -2.33 -8.17 18.89
C LYS A 105 -1.03 -8.37 18.10
N HIS A 106 -0.84 -9.54 17.49
CA HIS A 106 0.33 -9.84 16.68
C HIS A 106 0.44 -8.88 15.47
N ILE A 107 -0.64 -8.68 14.71
CA ILE A 107 -0.65 -7.74 13.58
C ILE A 107 -0.41 -6.29 14.02
N ARG A 108 -0.98 -5.84 15.16
CA ARG A 108 -0.68 -4.51 15.73
C ARG A 108 0.81 -4.36 16.06
N SER A 109 1.48 -5.43 16.50
CA SER A 109 2.93 -5.46 16.71
C SER A 109 3.70 -5.34 15.39
N LEU A 110 3.33 -6.11 14.36
CA LEU A 110 3.96 -6.03 13.03
C LEU A 110 3.82 -4.63 12.41
N ILE A 111 2.65 -3.98 12.57
CA ILE A 111 2.43 -2.58 12.15
C ILE A 111 3.39 -1.65 12.87
N ARG A 112 3.57 -1.79 14.20
CA ARG A 112 4.49 -0.97 15.00
C ARG A 112 5.95 -1.16 14.56
N GLU A 113 6.40 -2.39 14.32
CA GLU A 113 7.77 -2.65 13.86
C GLU A 113 8.00 -2.15 12.42
N THR A 114 6.99 -2.25 11.56
CA THR A 114 7.03 -1.67 10.20
C THR A 114 7.12 -0.15 10.24
N TRP A 115 6.40 0.51 11.15
CA TRP A 115 6.53 1.95 11.41
C TRP A 115 7.94 2.35 11.88
N LYS A 116 8.58 1.56 12.77
CA LYS A 116 9.97 1.81 13.17
C LYS A 116 10.94 1.72 11.98
N LYS A 117 10.74 0.75 11.07
CA LYS A 117 11.52 0.65 9.82
C LYS A 117 11.29 1.87 8.93
N MET A 118 10.03 2.24 8.67
CA MET A 118 9.68 3.38 7.83
C MET A 118 10.21 4.72 8.38
N ASN A 119 10.20 4.90 9.70
CA ASN A 119 10.78 6.10 10.33
C ASN A 119 12.30 6.21 10.12
N LYS A 120 13.03 5.09 10.02
CA LYS A 120 14.47 5.11 9.67
C LYS A 120 14.73 5.48 8.20
N VAL A 121 13.77 5.23 7.30
CA VAL A 121 13.87 5.61 5.88
C VAL A 121 13.68 7.12 5.68
N ARG A 122 13.19 7.86 6.68
CA ARG A 122 13.10 9.34 6.65
C ARG A 122 14.44 10.04 6.95
N ASP A 123 15.53 9.30 7.09
CA ASP A 123 16.88 9.83 7.29
C ASP A 123 17.43 10.49 6.00
N ALA A 124 18.40 11.39 6.14
CA ALA A 124 18.92 12.25 5.08
C ALA A 124 19.61 11.49 3.92
N ASN A 125 19.90 10.20 4.10
CA ASN A 125 20.54 9.34 3.11
C ASN A 125 19.55 8.65 2.14
N CYS A 126 18.25 8.98 2.20
CA CYS A 126 17.25 8.42 1.30
C CYS A 126 17.40 8.97 -0.13
N PRO A 127 17.45 8.14 -1.19
CA PRO A 127 17.58 8.61 -2.58
C PRO A 127 16.27 9.21 -3.14
N PHE A 128 15.18 9.19 -2.38
CA PHE A 128 13.89 9.72 -2.81
C PHE A 128 13.67 11.16 -2.34
N SER A 129 12.86 11.92 -3.08
CA SER A 129 12.49 13.29 -2.68
C SER A 129 11.68 13.27 -1.38
N GLN A 130 11.83 14.31 -0.53
CA GLN A 130 11.06 14.42 0.72
C GLN A 130 9.55 14.38 0.46
N THR A 131 9.07 15.03 -0.61
CA THR A 131 7.68 14.95 -1.07
C THR A 131 7.21 13.51 -1.32
N PHE A 132 8.04 12.67 -1.95
CA PHE A 132 7.71 11.26 -2.17
C PHE A 132 7.68 10.46 -0.86
N ILE A 133 8.65 10.69 0.04
CA ILE A 133 8.70 10.06 1.37
C ILE A 133 7.46 10.44 2.19
N GLU A 134 7.01 11.69 2.11
CA GLU A 134 5.78 12.16 2.76
C GLU A 134 4.53 11.52 2.20
N ILE A 135 4.41 11.39 0.87
CA ILE A 135 3.30 10.66 0.25
C ILE A 135 3.27 9.20 0.73
N ALA A 136 4.40 8.51 0.78
CA ALA A 136 4.47 7.14 1.27
C ALA A 136 4.04 6.98 2.74
N VAL A 137 4.51 7.87 3.61
CA VAL A 137 4.12 7.90 5.03
C VAL A 137 2.63 8.25 5.19
N ASN A 138 2.12 9.18 4.40
CA ASN A 138 0.71 9.59 4.47
C ASN A 138 -0.24 8.53 3.90
N LEU A 139 0.15 7.74 2.89
CA LEU A 139 -0.62 6.58 2.44
C LEU A 139 -0.79 5.55 3.57
N ALA A 140 0.27 5.26 4.33
CA ALA A 140 0.18 4.36 5.49
C ALA A 140 -0.75 4.92 6.59
N ARG A 141 -0.68 6.23 6.87
CA ARG A 141 -1.59 6.91 7.81
C ARG A 141 -3.04 6.87 7.34
N MET A 142 -3.30 7.10 6.05
CA MET A 142 -4.63 7.01 5.47
C MET A 142 -5.21 5.61 5.60
N GLY A 143 -4.43 4.56 5.36
CA GLY A 143 -4.85 3.19 5.64
C GLY A 143 -5.28 3.01 7.10
N GLN A 144 -4.45 3.43 8.06
CA GLN A 144 -4.81 3.35 9.49
C GLN A 144 -6.06 4.16 9.86
N TYR A 145 -6.26 5.33 9.24
CA TYR A 145 -7.40 6.22 9.50
C TYR A 145 -8.72 5.67 8.93
N MET A 146 -8.68 5.14 7.71
CA MET A 146 -9.84 4.55 7.02
C MET A 146 -10.29 3.23 7.64
N TYR A 147 -9.34 2.44 8.17
CA TYR A 147 -9.63 1.11 8.75
C TYR A 147 -9.66 1.09 10.28
N GLN A 148 -9.70 2.26 10.93
CA GLN A 148 -9.65 2.39 12.40
C GLN A 148 -10.82 1.69 13.11
N TYR A 149 -12.00 1.71 12.50
CA TYR A 149 -13.28 1.26 13.08
C TYR A 149 -14.00 0.25 12.16
N GLY A 150 -13.21 -0.61 11.50
CA GLY A 150 -13.71 -1.53 10.45
C GLY A 150 -13.48 -0.97 9.05
N ASP A 151 -14.14 -1.54 8.04
CA ASP A 151 -14.02 -1.09 6.66
C ASP A 151 -14.73 0.26 6.45
N GLY A 152 -13.96 1.34 6.31
CA GLY A 152 -14.45 2.67 5.91
C GLY A 152 -14.31 2.96 4.41
N HIS A 153 -13.80 2.03 3.60
CA HIS A 153 -13.56 2.22 2.17
C HIS A 153 -14.57 1.50 1.29
N GLY A 154 -14.76 0.19 1.50
CA GLY A 154 -15.75 -0.63 0.80
C GLY A 154 -17.15 -0.51 1.41
N ILE A 155 -17.23 -0.55 2.74
CA ILE A 155 -18.45 -0.28 3.49
C ILE A 155 -18.51 1.22 3.81
N GLN A 156 -19.58 1.90 3.41
CA GLN A 156 -19.79 3.32 3.71
C GLN A 156 -20.22 3.52 5.17
N ASN A 157 -19.29 3.30 6.11
CA ASN A 157 -19.55 3.52 7.52
C ASN A 157 -19.80 5.00 7.84
N ARG A 158 -20.61 5.25 8.87
CA ARG A 158 -21.09 6.61 9.20
C ARG A 158 -19.94 7.57 9.51
N GLU A 159 -18.99 7.10 10.32
CA GLU A 159 -17.86 7.91 10.81
C GLU A 159 -16.96 8.39 9.66
N THR A 160 -16.61 7.51 8.71
CA THR A 160 -15.78 7.89 7.56
C THR A 160 -16.53 8.85 6.64
N LYS A 161 -17.84 8.68 6.47
CA LYS A 161 -18.68 9.61 5.71
C LYS A 161 -18.72 11.00 6.35
N GLU A 162 -18.97 11.09 7.66
CA GLU A 162 -18.97 12.36 8.41
C GLU A 162 -17.59 13.05 8.32
N ARG A 163 -16.49 12.29 8.46
CA ARG A 163 -15.12 12.81 8.29
C ARG A 163 -14.85 13.37 6.88
N ILE A 164 -15.34 12.70 5.83
CA ILE A 164 -15.19 13.16 4.44
C ILE A 164 -16.03 14.42 4.18
N LEU A 165 -17.26 14.48 4.72
CA LEU A 165 -18.12 15.66 4.62
C LEU A 165 -17.46 16.88 5.28
N ALA A 166 -17.03 16.73 6.54
CA ALA A 166 -16.36 17.77 7.31
C ALA A 166 -15.06 18.29 6.66
N LEU A 167 -14.33 17.45 5.91
CA LEU A 167 -13.05 17.82 5.30
C LEU A 167 -13.17 18.45 3.90
N LEU A 168 -14.11 17.97 3.08
CA LEU A 168 -14.17 18.33 1.65
C LEU A 168 -15.36 19.21 1.27
N PHE A 169 -16.40 19.28 2.10
CA PHE A 169 -17.67 19.91 1.75
C PHE A 169 -18.15 20.94 2.78
N GLU A 170 -17.78 20.80 4.05
CA GLU A 170 -18.12 21.76 5.10
C GLU A 170 -16.97 22.78 5.28
N PRO A 171 -17.20 24.09 5.05
CA PRO A 171 -16.18 25.10 5.31
C PRO A 171 -15.97 25.25 6.82
N ILE A 172 -14.71 25.44 7.24
CA ILE A 172 -14.37 25.74 8.64
C ILE A 172 -15.06 27.06 9.01
N PRO A 173 -15.90 27.10 10.08
CA PRO A 173 -16.52 28.33 10.52
C PRO A 173 -15.47 29.37 10.91
N LEU A 174 -15.53 30.54 10.30
CA LEU A 174 -14.80 31.72 10.76
C LEU A 174 -15.62 32.38 11.86
N ALA A 175 -14.98 32.63 13.00
CA ALA A 175 -15.55 33.33 14.16
C ALA A 175 -15.63 34.85 13.93
#